data_AF-A0A522YFZ0-F1
#
_entry.id   AF-A0A522YFZ0-F1
#
_cell.length_a   1.000
_cell.length_b   1.000
_cell.length_c   1.000
_cell.angle_alpha   90.00
_cell.angle_beta   90.00
_cell.angle_gamma   90.00
#
_symmetry.space_group_name_H-M   'P 1'
#
loop_
_entity.id
_entity.type
_entity.pdbx_description
1 polymer ?
#
loop_
_entity_poly.entity_id
_entity_poly.type
_entity_poly.pdbx_seq_one_letter_code
_entity_poly.pdbx_strand_id
1 'polypeptide(L)' 'MQGKSGFFKTSSVVVKTAAWVFFFLGLIGGVSMILGAGLEYPRWMGFIILPVYTFISFCLYLLAEIAKSMAKIIGEEKNN' A
#
# COMPACT_ATOMS: atom_id res chain seq x y z
N MET A 1 29.80 4.74 -9.63
CA MET A 1 28.84 4.75 -8.50
C MET A 1 27.40 4.86 -9.04
N GLN A 2 26.78 3.76 -9.45
CA GLN A 2 25.44 3.73 -10.09
C GLN A 2 24.32 3.17 -9.17
N GLY A 3 24.63 2.80 -7.93
CA GLY A 3 23.71 1.98 -7.10
C GLY A 3 22.60 2.72 -6.34
N LYS A 4 22.65 4.04 -6.14
CA LYS A 4 21.81 4.68 -5.09
C LYS A 4 20.46 5.23 -5.57
N SER A 5 20.36 5.71 -6.82
CA SER A 5 19.10 6.26 -7.36
C SER A 5 18.15 5.20 -7.91
N GLY A 6 18.68 4.09 -8.46
CA GLY A 6 17.88 2.96 -8.94
C GLY A 6 17.14 2.22 -7.82
N PHE A 7 17.74 2.15 -6.63
CA PHE A 7 17.12 1.52 -5.46
C PHE A 7 15.88 2.26 -4.97
N PHE A 8 15.89 3.60 -4.94
CA PHE A 8 14.71 4.40 -4.55
C PHE A 8 13.55 4.28 -5.53
N LYS A 9 13.85 4.18 -6.84
CA LYS A 9 12.82 4.02 -7.86
C LYS A 9 12.19 2.62 -7.81
N THR A 10 13.03 1.59 -7.59
CA THR A 10 12.59 0.20 -7.47
C THR A 10 11.81 -0.04 -6.17
N SER A 11 12.26 0.54 -5.05
CA SER A 11 11.56 0.41 -3.76
C SER A 11 10.21 1.11 -3.77
N SER A 12 10.08 2.27 -4.44
CA SER A 12 8.79 2.96 -4.60
C SER A 12 7.78 2.10 -5.39
N VAL A 13 8.23 1.41 -6.45
CA VAL A 13 7.37 0.49 -7.21
C VAL A 13 6.95 -0.71 -6.35
N VAL A 14 7.87 -1.30 -5.59
CA VAL A 14 7.57 -2.41 -4.69
C VAL A 14 6.55 -2.03 -3.61
N VAL A 15 6.69 -0.87 -2.97
CA VAL A 15 5.73 -0.40 -1.96
C VAL A 15 4.37 -0.12 -2.59
N LYS A 16 4.34 0.44 -3.81
CA LYS A 16 3.09 0.69 -4.54
C LYS A 16 2.38 -0.61 -4.92
N THR A 17 3.13 -1.63 -5.33
CA THR A 17 2.62 -2.98 -5.60
C THR A 17 2.13 -3.64 -4.31
N ALA A 18 2.87 -3.55 -3.22
CA ALA A 18 2.47 -4.10 -1.92
C ALA A 18 1.17 -3.44 -1.41
N ALA A 19 1.03 -2.12 -1.56
CA ALA A 19 -0.21 -1.41 -1.25
C ALA A 19 -1.39 -1.98 -2.06
N TRP A 20 -1.23 -2.17 -3.38
CA TRP A 20 -2.25 -2.81 -4.21
C TRP A 20 -2.61 -4.22 -3.76
N VAL A 21 -1.62 -5.05 -3.38
CA VAL A 21 -1.86 -6.41 -2.86
C VAL A 21 -2.66 -6.37 -1.56
N PHE A 22 -2.29 -5.50 -0.61
CA PHE A 22 -3.01 -5.33 0.66
C PHE A 22 -4.43 -4.79 0.44
N PHE A 23 -4.61 -3.88 -0.52
CA PHE A 23 -5.93 -3.38 -0.90
C PHE A 23 -6.82 -4.51 -1.43
N PHE A 24 -6.32 -5.31 -2.37
CA PHE A 24 -7.06 -6.44 -2.93
C PHE A 24 -7.38 -7.51 -1.88
N LEU A 25 -6.44 -7.84 -1.00
CA LEU A 25 -6.69 -8.77 0.11
C LEU A 25 -7.76 -8.23 1.06
N GLY A 26 -7.67 -6.94 1.43
CA GLY A 26 -8.67 -6.29 2.29
C GLY A 26 -10.06 -6.23 1.65
N LEU A 27 -10.11 -6.00 0.34
CA LEU A 27 -11.36 -5.94 -0.42
C LEU A 27 -11.99 -7.33 -0.54
N ILE A 28 -11.23 -8.35 -0.94
CA ILE A 28 -11.74 -9.73 -1.04
C ILE A 28 -12.13 -10.27 0.34
N GLY A 29 -11.30 -10.06 1.37
CA GLY A 29 -11.56 -10.50 2.74
C GLY A 29 -12.76 -9.81 3.37
N GLY A 30 -12.85 -8.48 3.24
CA GLY A 30 -13.97 -7.70 3.73
C GLY A 30 -15.28 -8.04 3.02
N VAL A 31 -15.27 -8.19 1.69
CA VAL A 31 -16.43 -8.61 0.89
C VAL A 31 -16.87 -10.03 1.27
N SER A 32 -15.93 -10.96 1.44
CA SER A 32 -16.22 -12.34 1.86
C SER A 32 -16.87 -12.42 3.26
N MET A 33 -16.41 -11.58 4.19
CA MET A 33 -17.01 -11.44 5.52
C MET A 33 -18.42 -10.82 5.47
N ILE A 34 -18.65 -9.83 4.61
CA ILE A 34 -19.98 -9.21 4.43
C ILE A 34 -20.98 -10.19 3.79
N LEU A 35 -20.54 -10.96 2.80
CA LEU A 35 -21.33 -12.03 2.17
C LEU A 35 -21.64 -13.19 3.12
N GLY A 36 -21.07 -13.20 4.33
CA GLY A 36 -21.37 -14.20 5.35
C GLY A 36 -20.76 -15.57 5.04
N ALA A 37 -19.67 -15.61 4.28
CA ALA A 37 -18.95 -16.86 3.97
C ALA A 37 -18.28 -17.49 5.23
N GLY A 38 -18.17 -16.74 6.33
CA GLY A 38 -17.79 -17.25 7.64
C GLY A 38 -19.02 -17.54 8.49
N LEU A 39 -19.38 -18.81 8.64
CA LEU A 39 -20.51 -19.27 9.47
C LEU A 39 -20.38 -18.91 10.97
N GLU A 40 -19.18 -18.51 11.43
CA GLU A 40 -18.86 -18.28 12.84
C GLU A 40 -18.55 -16.82 13.22
N TYR A 41 -18.48 -15.88 12.27
CA TYR A 41 -18.11 -14.48 12.56
C TYR A 41 -19.26 -13.50 12.30
N PRO A 42 -19.47 -12.51 13.19
CA PRO A 42 -20.51 -11.50 12.98
C PRO A 42 -20.19 -10.66 11.73
N ARG A 43 -21.16 -10.52 10.81
CA ARG A 43 -21.02 -9.78 9.54
C ARG A 43 -20.52 -8.34 9.71
N TRP A 44 -20.80 -7.72 10.86
CA TRP A 44 -20.31 -6.39 11.24
C TRP A 44 -18.77 -6.30 11.35
N MET A 45 -18.11 -7.43 11.56
CA MET A 45 -16.64 -7.50 11.63
C MET A 45 -16.00 -7.22 10.26
N GLY A 46 -16.65 -7.62 9.15
CA GLY A 46 -16.24 -7.26 7.79
C GLY A 46 -16.30 -5.76 7.53
N PHE A 47 -17.30 -5.06 8.11
CA PHE A 47 -17.43 -3.61 8.04
C PHE A 47 -16.31 -2.85 8.75
N ILE A 48 -15.66 -3.45 9.75
CA ILE A 48 -14.51 -2.88 10.47
C ILE A 48 -13.20 -3.24 9.78
N ILE A 49 -13.06 -4.48 9.31
CA ILE A 49 -11.86 -4.96 8.62
C ILE A 49 -11.60 -4.17 7.32
N LEU A 50 -12.64 -3.87 6.55
CA LEU A 50 -12.55 -3.17 5.26
C LEU A 50 -11.87 -1.79 5.37
N PRO A 51 -12.35 -0.86 6.23
CA PRO A 51 -11.73 0.45 6.39
C PRO A 51 -10.34 0.35 7.02
N VAL A 52 -10.08 -0.59 7.94
CA VAL A 52 -8.74 -0.78 8.53
C VAL A 52 -7.72 -1.20 7.48
N TYR A 53 -8.03 -2.21 6.67
CA TYR A 53 -7.14 -2.64 5.57
C TYR A 53 -6.98 -1.57 4.50
N THR A 54 -8.07 -0.87 4.16
CA THR A 54 -8.04 0.26 3.21
C THR A 54 -7.14 1.38 3.73
N PHE A 55 -7.25 1.72 5.02
CA PHE A 55 -6.44 2.74 5.67
C PHE A 55 -4.96 2.37 5.69
N ILE A 56 -4.62 1.13 6.02
CA ILE A 56 -3.23 0.63 5.99
C ILE A 56 -2.67 0.70 4.56
N SER A 57 -3.43 0.23 3.58
CA SER A 57 -3.03 0.32 2.17
C SER A 57 -2.83 1.77 1.73
N PHE A 58 -3.69 2.69 2.17
CA PHE A 58 -3.57 4.11 1.87
C PHE A 58 -2.33 4.73 2.52
N CYS A 59 -2.01 4.39 3.77
CA CYS A 59 -0.77 4.81 4.42
C CYS A 59 0.48 4.30 3.69
N LEU A 60 0.49 3.04 3.23
CA LEU A 60 1.59 2.49 2.44
C LEU A 60 1.74 3.21 1.09
N TYR A 61 0.62 3.55 0.44
CA TYR A 61 0.63 4.33 -0.79
C TYR A 61 1.24 5.72 -0.59
N LEU A 62 0.83 6.43 0.48
CA LEU A 62 1.39 7.74 0.80
C LEU A 62 2.90 7.68 1.09
N LEU A 63 3.36 6.66 1.81
CA LEU A 63 4.79 6.45 2.04
C LEU A 63 5.56 6.25 0.73
N ALA A 64 5.01 5.51 -0.24
CA ALA A 64 5.63 5.35 -1.55
C ALA A 64 5.77 6.67 -2.31
N GLU A 65 4.74 7.53 -2.24
CA GLU A 65 4.72 8.82 -2.94
C GLU A 65 5.65 9.84 -2.27
N ILE A 66 5.77 9.81 -0.94
CA ILE A 66 6.74 10.61 -0.18
C ILE A 66 8.17 10.18 -0.53
N ALA A 67 8.45 8.87 -0.53
CA ALA A 67 9.78 8.34 -0.89
C ALA A 67 10.17 8.71 -2.32
N LYS A 68 9.21 8.70 -3.24
CA LYS A 68 9.40 9.12 -4.64
C LYS A 68 9.70 10.63 -4.74
N SER A 69 8.98 11.46 -3.98
CA SER A 69 9.23 12.90 -3.92
C SER A 69 10.62 13.21 -3.35
N MET A 70 11.04 12.55 -2.27
CA MET A 70 12.39 12.68 -1.73
C MET A 70 13.46 12.25 -2.75
N ALA A 71 13.25 11.14 -3.45
CA ALA A 71 14.18 10.66 -4.47
C ALA A 71 14.31 11.65 -5.65
N LYS A 72 13.22 12.35 -6.00
CA LYS A 72 13.25 13.39 -7.03
C LYS A 72 14.09 14.59 -6.58
N ILE A 73 13.89 15.07 -5.35
CA ILE A 73 14.62 16.22 -4.79
C ILE A 73 16.12 15.91 -4.73
N ILE A 74 16.52 14.74 -4.22
CA ILE A 74 17.93 14.31 -4.14
C ILE A 74 18.55 14.12 -5.55
N GLY A 75 17.75 13.65 -6.51
CA GLY A 75 18.20 13.46 -7.89
C GLY A 75 18.43 14.78 -8.64
N GLU A 76 17.59 15.80 -8.39
CA GLU A 76 17.75 17.14 -8.95
C GLU A 76 18.96 17.87 -8.35
N GLU A 77 19.21 17.73 -7.05
CA GLU A 77 20.36 18.38 -6.39
C GLU A 77 21.72 17.85 -6.88
N LYS A 78 21.77 16.61 -7.39
CA LYS A 78 23.01 15.98 -7.89
C LYS A 78 23.32 16.33 -9.36
N ASN A 79 22.41 16.98 -10.08
CA ASN A 79 22.54 17.27 -11.52
C ASN A 79 22.72 18.78 -11.82
N ASN A 80 22.91 19.60 -10.79
CA ASN A 80 23.27 21.02 -10.86
C ASN A 80 24.62 21.23 -10.17
#